data_AF-A0A1Y3M7F5-F1
#
_entry.id   AF-A0A1Y3M7F5-F1
#
_cell.length_a   1.000
_cell.length_b   1.000
_cell.length_c   1.000
_cell.angle_alpha   90.00
_cell.angle_beta   90.00
_cell.angle_gamma   90.00
#
_symmetry.space_group_name_H-M   'P 1'
#
loop_
_entity.id
_entity.type
_entity.pdbx_description
1 polymer ?
#
loop_
_entity_poly.entity_id
_entity_poly.type
_entity_poly.pdbx_seq_one_letter_code
_entity_poly.pdbx_strand_id
1 'polypeptide(L)'
;MKKVWSIVLLGGMLLLAGCNGNKDTKEPKEKVEQSAEQKEDMRVYRDVHNKYDEKMNKELNEAVKLWEEAKEKGGKALVYPKFKEDVQKVTTSMLTDIDHIRKEIRVPKSKEQEHELYVGFLNETEQAMKKLEKLAKDEDSALIRDIEVHFSTASTYYKRFQKEAQK
;
A
#
# COMPACT_ATOMS: atom_id res chain seq x y z
N MET A 1 1.97 -34.96 3.83
CA MET A 1 2.93 -33.84 3.83
C MET A 1 2.18 -32.52 3.70
N LYS A 2 2.10 -31.71 4.76
CA LYS A 2 1.76 -30.28 4.68
C LYS A 2 2.72 -29.55 5.60
N LYS A 3 3.61 -28.76 5.00
CA LYS A 3 4.74 -28.10 5.65
C LYS A 3 4.24 -26.89 6.45
N VAL A 4 4.57 -26.89 7.74
CA VAL A 4 4.44 -25.77 8.66
C VAL A 4 5.52 -24.74 8.30
N TRP A 5 5.10 -23.52 7.96
CA TRP A 5 6.00 -22.39 7.78
C TRP A 5 6.00 -21.56 9.06
N SER A 6 6.78 -22.00 10.03
CA SER A 6 7.16 -21.17 11.18
C SER A 6 8.21 -20.17 10.72
N ILE A 7 7.87 -18.89 10.69
CA ILE A 7 8.82 -17.80 10.49
C ILE A 7 9.52 -17.56 11.83
N VAL A 8 10.77 -18.02 11.94
CA VAL A 8 11.72 -17.52 12.93
C VAL A 8 12.42 -16.32 12.29
N LEU A 9 12.08 -15.12 12.74
CA LEU A 9 12.92 -13.94 12.60
C LEU A 9 13.04 -13.37 14.00
N LEU A 10 14.22 -13.48 14.60
CA LEU A 10 14.74 -12.52 15.57
C LEU A 10 16.17 -12.89 15.96
N GLY A 11 17.05 -11.89 15.88
CA GLY A 11 18.15 -11.72 16.83
C GLY A 11 19.52 -12.23 16.38
N GLY A 12 20.42 -11.30 16.07
CA GLY A 12 21.85 -11.61 16.04
C GLY A 12 22.71 -10.57 15.32
N MET A 13 22.74 -9.33 15.82
CA MET A 13 23.89 -8.45 15.57
C MET A 13 25.15 -9.12 16.12
N LEU A 14 26.21 -9.15 15.32
CA LEU A 14 27.59 -9.10 15.82
C LEU A 14 28.41 -8.18 14.91
N LEU A 15 28.88 -7.09 15.51
CA LEU A 15 29.75 -6.06 14.94
C LEU A 15 31.22 -6.52 14.94
N LEU A 16 31.91 -6.14 13.85
CA LEU A 16 33.30 -5.62 13.73
C LEU A 16 34.52 -6.45 14.20
N ALA A 17 35.36 -6.81 13.21
CA ALA A 17 36.80 -6.50 13.05
C ALA A 17 37.26 -7.22 11.76
N GLY A 18 38.03 -6.71 10.79
CA GLY A 18 38.94 -5.58 10.62
C GLY A 18 40.19 -6.13 9.89
N CYS A 19 40.55 -5.62 8.70
CA CYS A 19 41.94 -5.51 8.21
C CYS A 19 42.07 -4.91 6.78
N ASN A 20 42.61 -3.68 6.76
CA ASN A 20 43.47 -2.97 5.81
C ASN A 20 43.45 -3.21 4.28
N GLY A 21 43.35 -2.09 3.56
CA GLY A 21 43.94 -1.90 2.23
C GLY A 21 43.59 -0.55 1.56
N ASN A 22 44.59 0.32 1.42
CA ASN A 22 44.74 1.44 0.46
C ASN A 22 44.01 2.79 0.63
N LYS A 23 44.87 3.81 0.87
CA LYS A 23 45.06 5.10 0.18
C LYS A 23 43.87 6.04 -0.09
N ASP A 24 43.99 7.23 0.51
CA ASP A 24 43.70 8.57 -0.01
C ASP A 24 42.46 8.76 -0.90
N THR A 25 41.43 9.40 -0.34
CA THR A 25 41.03 10.80 -0.64
C THR A 25 39.83 11.12 0.27
N LYS A 26 40.02 11.95 1.30
CA LYS A 26 38.89 12.54 2.03
C LYS A 26 38.34 13.67 1.20
N GLU A 27 37.42 13.37 0.29
CA GLU A 27 36.46 14.38 -0.15
C GLU A 27 35.61 14.77 1.07
N PRO A 28 35.43 16.06 1.36
CA PRO A 28 34.46 16.45 2.36
C PRO A 28 33.09 16.06 1.82
N LYS A 29 32.44 15.09 2.48
CA LYS A 29 31.00 14.89 2.33
C LYS A 29 30.35 16.22 2.70
N GLU A 30 30.01 17.01 1.68
CA GLU A 30 29.16 18.17 1.79
C GLU A 30 27.93 17.73 2.57
N LYS A 31 27.79 18.22 3.81
CA LYS A 31 26.51 18.13 4.52
C LYS A 31 25.58 19.03 3.72
N VAL A 32 24.86 18.44 2.77
CA VAL A 32 23.74 19.10 2.12
C VAL A 32 22.73 19.41 3.22
N GLU A 33 22.79 20.63 3.74
CA GLU A 33 21.83 21.13 4.72
C GLU A 33 20.47 21.17 4.03
N GLN A 34 19.57 20.26 4.41
CA GLN A 34 18.20 20.30 3.91
C GLN A 34 17.56 21.64 4.29
N SER A 35 16.99 22.32 3.30
CA SER A 35 16.27 23.57 3.53
C SER A 35 15.08 23.35 4.48
N ALA A 36 14.60 24.42 5.11
CA ALA A 36 13.40 24.35 5.96
C ALA A 36 12.19 23.79 5.20
N GLU A 37 12.07 24.13 3.92
CA GLU A 37 11.04 23.63 3.01
C GLU A 37 11.16 22.12 2.77
N GLN A 38 12.37 21.61 2.52
CA GLN A 38 12.60 20.17 2.36
C GLN A 38 12.31 19.37 3.64
N LYS A 39 12.57 19.96 4.81
CA LYS A 39 12.23 19.35 6.11
C LYS A 39 10.72 19.29 6.33
N GLU A 40 10.00 20.33 5.94
CA GLU A 40 8.55 20.38 6.05
C GLU A 40 7.87 19.42 5.07
N ASP A 41 8.31 19.35 3.81
CA ASP A 41 7.77 18.39 2.84
C ASP A 41 8.01 16.94 3.28
N MET A 42 9.20 16.63 3.81
CA MET A 42 9.49 15.33 4.41
C MET A 42 8.64 15.02 5.66
N ARG A 43 8.22 16.04 6.40
CA ARG A 43 7.32 15.88 7.55
C ARG A 43 5.90 15.60 7.06
N VAL A 44 5.37 16.43 6.17
CA VAL A 44 4.03 16.27 5.59
C VAL A 44 3.89 14.91 4.91
N TYR A 45 4.89 14.50 4.12
CA TYR A 45 4.91 13.18 3.50
C TYR A 45 4.75 12.04 4.51
N ARG A 46 5.49 12.09 5.62
CA ARG A 46 5.41 11.08 6.69
C ARG A 46 4.09 11.13 7.44
N ASP A 47 3.60 12.34 7.73
CA ASP A 47 2.36 12.54 8.48
C ASP A 47 1.16 11.99 7.70
N VAL A 48 1.13 12.15 6.37
CA VAL A 48 0.09 11.56 5.51
C VAL A 48 0.15 10.04 5.54
N HIS A 49 1.31 9.41 5.33
CA HIS A 49 1.44 7.95 5.41
C HIS A 49 1.03 7.40 6.79
N ASN A 50 1.50 8.03 7.87
CA ASN A 50 1.13 7.65 9.24
C ASN A 50 -0.38 7.77 9.51
N LYS A 51 -1.03 8.78 8.92
CA LYS A 51 -2.46 9.04 9.10
C LYS A 51 -3.33 8.01 8.39
N TYR A 52 -2.92 7.53 7.21
CA TYR A 52 -3.80 6.74 6.34
C TYR A 52 -3.42 5.26 6.20
N ASP A 53 -2.13 4.89 6.23
CA ASP A 53 -1.70 3.56 5.81
C ASP A 53 -2.30 2.42 6.66
N GLU A 54 -2.41 2.59 7.98
CA GLU A 54 -3.01 1.58 8.85
C GLU A 54 -4.50 1.39 8.54
N LYS A 55 -5.23 2.51 8.38
CA LYS A 55 -6.66 2.50 8.06
C LYS A 55 -6.90 1.86 6.69
N MET A 56 -6.16 2.29 5.68
CA MET A 56 -6.24 1.74 4.33
C MET A 56 -5.93 0.24 4.31
N ASN A 57 -4.89 -0.21 5.04
CA ASN A 57 -4.59 -1.64 5.10
C ASN A 57 -5.75 -2.43 5.71
N LYS A 58 -6.39 -1.92 6.77
CA LYS A 58 -7.57 -2.56 7.37
C LYS A 58 -8.74 -2.63 6.39
N GLU A 59 -9.05 -1.54 5.71
CA GLU A 59 -10.17 -1.47 4.76
C GLU A 59 -9.92 -2.30 3.50
N LEU A 60 -8.68 -2.33 3.00
CA LEU A 60 -8.30 -3.18 1.88
C LEU A 60 -8.48 -4.66 2.22
N ASN A 61 -8.07 -5.09 3.42
CA ASN A 61 -8.28 -6.46 3.87
C ASN A 61 -9.77 -6.81 3.95
N GLU A 62 -10.61 -5.86 4.39
CA GLU A 62 -12.06 -6.09 4.43
C GLU A 62 -12.68 -6.16 3.03
N ALA A 63 -12.25 -5.30 2.11
CA ALA A 63 -12.67 -5.35 0.72
C ALA A 63 -12.26 -6.67 0.03
N VAL A 64 -11.07 -7.18 0.32
CA VAL A 64 -10.61 -8.49 -0.17
C VAL A 64 -11.49 -9.62 0.36
N LYS A 65 -11.86 -9.62 1.65
CA LYS A 65 -12.80 -10.63 2.19
C LYS A 65 -14.17 -10.59 1.52
N LEU A 66 -14.72 -9.40 1.29
CA LEU A 66 -16.00 -9.24 0.61
C LEU A 66 -15.92 -9.73 -0.85
N TRP A 67 -14.81 -9.46 -1.53
CA TRP A 67 -14.55 -10.03 -2.85
C TRP A 67 -14.43 -11.57 -2.82
N GLU A 68 -13.74 -12.14 -1.83
CA GLU A 68 -13.65 -13.60 -1.64
C GLU A 68 -15.03 -14.20 -1.39
N GLU A 69 -15.87 -13.56 -0.57
CA GLU A 69 -17.24 -14.02 -0.33
C GLU A 69 -18.09 -14.03 -1.61
N ALA A 70 -17.97 -12.99 -2.44
CA ALA A 70 -18.62 -12.93 -3.74
C ALA A 70 -18.13 -14.05 -4.68
N LYS A 71 -16.83 -14.35 -4.65
CA LYS A 71 -16.19 -15.41 -5.45
C LYS A 71 -16.61 -16.81 -5.00
N GLU A 72 -16.44 -17.15 -3.73
CA GLU A 72 -16.64 -18.51 -3.21
C GLU A 72 -18.10 -18.96 -3.23
N LYS A 73 -19.04 -18.03 -3.07
CA LYS A 73 -20.48 -18.34 -3.13
C LYS A 73 -21.03 -18.31 -4.56
N GLY A 74 -20.18 -18.22 -5.59
CA GLY A 74 -20.58 -18.16 -6.99
C GLY A 74 -21.51 -16.98 -7.28
N GLY A 75 -21.26 -15.83 -6.68
CA GLY A 75 -22.11 -14.64 -6.80
C GLY A 75 -23.39 -14.68 -5.95
N LYS A 76 -23.68 -15.75 -5.20
CA LYS A 76 -24.87 -15.79 -4.32
C LYS A 76 -24.83 -14.76 -3.19
N ALA A 77 -23.64 -14.24 -2.85
CA ALA A 77 -23.52 -13.17 -1.86
C ALA A 77 -24.15 -11.86 -2.34
N LEU A 78 -24.16 -11.64 -3.66
CA LEU A 78 -24.50 -10.36 -4.29
C LEU A 78 -25.96 -9.95 -4.05
N VAL A 79 -26.86 -10.91 -3.88
CA VAL A 79 -28.29 -10.63 -3.66
C VAL A 79 -28.59 -10.18 -2.22
N TYR A 80 -27.66 -10.37 -1.28
CA TYR A 80 -27.93 -10.05 0.12
C TYR A 80 -27.76 -8.55 0.39
N PRO A 81 -28.77 -7.87 0.98
CA PRO A 81 -28.66 -6.44 1.29
C PRO A 81 -27.47 -6.11 2.19
N LYS A 82 -27.15 -7.00 3.14
CA LYS A 82 -26.02 -6.82 4.05
C LYS A 82 -24.68 -6.77 3.31
N PHE A 83 -24.50 -7.66 2.33
CA PHE A 83 -23.30 -7.66 1.49
C PHE A 83 -23.14 -6.33 0.75
N LYS A 84 -24.22 -5.81 0.16
CA LYS A 84 -24.20 -4.52 -0.55
C LYS A 84 -23.86 -3.36 0.36
N GLU A 85 -24.43 -3.33 1.58
CA GLU A 85 -24.13 -2.33 2.60
C GLU A 85 -22.65 -2.35 3.01
N ASP A 86 -22.12 -3.54 3.28
CA ASP A 86 -20.73 -3.71 3.72
C ASP A 86 -19.74 -3.32 2.60
N VAL A 87 -20.03 -3.70 1.35
CA VAL A 87 -19.27 -3.25 0.18
C VAL A 87 -19.33 -1.73 0.02
N GLN A 88 -20.52 -1.12 0.09
CA GLN A 88 -20.66 0.33 -0.04
C GLN A 88 -19.87 1.07 1.04
N LYS A 89 -19.92 0.59 2.28
CA LYS A 89 -19.21 1.20 3.41
C LYS A 89 -17.70 1.17 3.20
N VAL A 90 -17.12 0.01 2.87
CA VAL A 90 -15.67 -0.11 2.70
C VAL A 90 -15.17 0.66 1.49
N THR A 91 -15.91 0.61 0.37
CA THR A 91 -15.52 1.30 -0.87
C THR A 91 -15.62 2.81 -0.73
N THR A 92 -16.68 3.33 -0.12
CA THR A 92 -16.85 4.78 0.13
C THR A 92 -15.73 5.32 1.02
N SER A 93 -15.43 4.63 2.13
CA SER A 93 -14.37 5.05 3.05
C SER A 93 -13.00 5.05 2.37
N MET A 94 -12.66 3.97 1.68
CA MET A 94 -11.38 3.84 0.97
C MET A 94 -11.21 4.89 -0.13
N LEU A 95 -12.24 5.11 -0.95
CA LEU A 95 -12.19 6.11 -2.03
C LEU A 95 -12.04 7.53 -1.50
N THR A 96 -12.67 7.82 -0.36
CA THR A 96 -12.53 9.11 0.33
C THR A 96 -11.10 9.31 0.84
N ASP A 97 -10.50 8.28 1.44
CA ASP A 97 -9.12 8.37 1.92
C ASP A 97 -8.12 8.53 0.77
N ILE A 98 -8.29 7.80 -0.34
CA ILE A 98 -7.45 7.95 -1.55
C ILE A 98 -7.50 9.39 -2.08
N ASP A 99 -8.69 9.99 -2.14
CA ASP A 99 -8.86 11.39 -2.56
C ASP A 99 -8.16 12.36 -1.60
N HIS A 100 -8.30 12.16 -0.28
CA HIS A 100 -7.62 12.98 0.71
C HIS A 100 -6.09 12.86 0.62
N ILE A 101 -5.56 11.65 0.49
CA ILE A 101 -4.11 11.43 0.33
C ILE A 101 -3.57 12.21 -0.86
N ARG A 102 -4.24 12.13 -2.01
CA ARG A 102 -3.84 12.85 -3.23
C ARG A 102 -3.83 14.37 -3.05
N LYS A 103 -4.70 14.91 -2.19
CA LYS A 103 -4.79 16.35 -1.89
C LYS A 103 -3.79 16.80 -0.82
N GLU A 104 -3.52 15.96 0.17
CA GLU A 104 -2.71 16.29 1.34
C GLU A 104 -1.22 16.00 1.12
N ILE A 105 -0.87 15.01 0.29
CA ILE A 105 0.51 14.57 0.15
C ILE A 105 1.38 15.61 -0.55
N ARG A 106 2.53 15.91 0.06
CA ARG A 106 3.62 16.68 -0.56
C ARG A 106 4.78 15.75 -0.76
N VAL A 107 5.29 15.67 -1.98
CA VAL A 107 6.31 14.69 -2.37
C VAL A 107 7.66 15.40 -2.37
N PRO A 108 8.54 15.14 -1.38
CA PRO A 108 9.89 15.67 -1.42
C PRO A 108 10.68 14.99 -2.53
N LYS A 109 11.59 15.73 -3.17
CA LYS A 109 12.40 15.24 -4.30
C LYS A 109 13.11 13.90 -4.03
N SER A 110 13.55 13.67 -2.80
CA SER A 110 14.20 12.41 -2.41
C SER A 110 13.26 11.20 -2.32
N LYS A 111 11.95 11.39 -2.48
CA LYS A 111 10.92 10.35 -2.37
C LYS A 111 10.11 10.16 -3.64
N GLU A 112 10.40 10.86 -4.74
CA GLU A 112 9.65 10.76 -6.00
C GLU A 112 9.54 9.31 -6.50
N GLN A 113 10.66 8.57 -6.57
CA GLN A 113 10.68 7.18 -7.03
C GLN A 113 9.87 6.23 -6.14
N GLU A 114 9.96 6.40 -4.81
CA GLU A 114 9.16 5.63 -3.86
C GLU A 114 7.67 5.98 -4.03
N HIS A 115 7.37 7.27 -4.14
CA HIS A 115 6.00 7.77 -4.27
C HIS A 115 5.32 7.33 -5.56
N GLU A 116 6.03 7.18 -6.68
CA GLU A 116 5.47 6.59 -7.90
C GLU A 116 4.91 5.19 -7.67
N LEU A 117 5.56 4.37 -6.84
CA LEU A 117 5.06 3.05 -6.47
C LEU A 117 3.80 3.16 -5.61
N TYR A 118 3.75 4.14 -4.72
CA TYR A 118 2.57 4.42 -3.90
C TYR A 118 1.39 4.89 -4.78
N VAL A 119 1.62 5.76 -5.76
CA VAL A 119 0.60 6.17 -6.75
C VAL A 119 0.06 4.96 -7.50
N GLY A 120 0.92 4.04 -7.92
CA GLY A 120 0.50 2.77 -8.52
C GLY A 120 -0.41 1.96 -7.60
N PHE A 121 -0.07 1.86 -6.31
CA PHE A 121 -0.93 1.23 -5.31
C PHE A 121 -2.30 1.93 -5.20
N LEU A 122 -2.33 3.25 -5.04
CA LEU A 122 -3.57 4.03 -4.91
C LEU A 122 -4.49 3.85 -6.13
N ASN A 123 -3.92 3.87 -7.34
CA ASN A 123 -4.68 3.75 -8.58
C ASN A 123 -5.32 2.35 -8.71
N GLU A 124 -4.55 1.30 -8.45
CA GLU A 124 -5.05 -0.07 -8.53
C GLU A 124 -6.09 -0.36 -7.44
N THR A 125 -5.87 0.16 -6.22
CA THR A 125 -6.86 0.07 -5.14
C THR A 125 -8.15 0.81 -5.49
N GLU A 126 -8.07 2.03 -6.03
CA GLU A 126 -9.24 2.78 -6.48
C GLU A 126 -10.04 2.00 -7.53
N GLN A 127 -9.35 1.41 -8.51
CA GLN A 127 -9.99 0.59 -9.54
C GLN A 127 -10.66 -0.65 -8.96
N ALA A 128 -10.02 -1.33 -8.00
CA ALA A 128 -10.62 -2.45 -7.29
C ALA A 128 -11.89 -2.03 -6.53
N MET A 129 -11.86 -0.91 -5.80
CA MET A 129 -13.02 -0.43 -5.02
C MET A 129 -14.20 -0.06 -5.92
N LYS A 130 -13.95 0.69 -7.01
CA LYS A 130 -15.00 1.06 -7.96
C LYS A 130 -15.67 -0.16 -8.60
N LYS A 131 -14.87 -1.17 -8.94
CA LYS A 131 -15.39 -2.42 -9.53
C LYS A 131 -16.09 -3.29 -8.49
N LEU A 132 -15.61 -3.33 -7.25
CA LEU A 132 -16.26 -4.05 -6.16
C LEU A 132 -17.64 -3.43 -5.84
N GLU A 133 -17.74 -2.11 -5.78
CA GLU A 133 -18.99 -1.39 -5.63
C GLU A 133 -19.96 -1.71 -6.78
N LYS A 134 -19.48 -1.65 -8.02
CA LYS A 134 -20.27 -2.00 -9.20
C LYS A 134 -20.75 -3.45 -9.16
N LEU A 135 -19.88 -4.39 -8.80
CA LEU A 135 -20.21 -5.81 -8.63
C LEU A 135 -21.33 -6.01 -7.61
N ALA A 136 -21.30 -5.30 -6.48
CA ALA A 136 -22.34 -5.43 -5.46
C ALA A 136 -23.66 -4.76 -5.88
N LYS A 137 -23.58 -3.61 -6.55
CA LYS A 137 -24.74 -2.85 -6.99
C LYS A 137 -25.50 -3.55 -8.13
N ASP A 138 -24.75 -3.94 -9.15
CA ASP A 138 -25.29 -4.48 -10.42
C ASP A 138 -25.39 -6.01 -10.38
N GLU A 139 -24.91 -6.65 -9.31
CA GLU A 139 -24.81 -8.11 -9.16
C GLU A 139 -23.97 -8.76 -10.29
N ASP A 140 -23.04 -7.98 -10.85
CA ASP A 140 -22.21 -8.37 -11.99
C ASP A 140 -21.00 -9.21 -11.57
N SER A 141 -21.23 -10.53 -11.48
CA SER A 141 -20.17 -11.51 -11.18
C SER A 141 -19.04 -11.57 -12.21
N ALA A 142 -19.20 -11.00 -13.42
CA ALA A 142 -18.12 -10.98 -14.41
C ALA A 142 -16.93 -10.12 -13.93
N LEU A 143 -17.17 -9.19 -13.01
CA LEU A 143 -16.13 -8.32 -12.44
C LEU A 143 -15.21 -9.04 -11.43
N ILE A 144 -15.56 -10.23 -10.96
CA ILE A 144 -14.78 -10.95 -9.93
C ILE A 144 -13.31 -11.11 -10.34
N ARG A 145 -13.07 -11.52 -11.59
CA ARG A 145 -11.70 -11.76 -12.07
C ARG A 145 -10.92 -10.46 -12.27
N ASP A 146 -11.60 -9.42 -12.72
CA ASP A 146 -10.99 -8.11 -12.95
C ASP A 146 -10.59 -7.44 -11.61
N ILE A 147 -11.45 -7.54 -10.59
CA ILE A 147 -11.15 -7.09 -9.23
C ILE A 147 -9.92 -7.81 -8.66
N GLU A 148 -9.78 -9.13 -8.88
CA GLU A 148 -8.62 -9.90 -8.44
C GLU A 148 -7.30 -9.39 -9.02
N VAL A 149 -7.31 -9.01 -10.30
CA VAL A 149 -6.14 -8.47 -10.99
C VAL A 149 -5.73 -7.14 -10.33
N HIS A 150 -6.69 -6.25 -10.08
CA HIS A 150 -6.42 -4.98 -9.43
C HIS A 150 -5.91 -5.14 -7.99
N PHE A 151 -6.51 -6.03 -7.18
CA PHE A 151 -5.99 -6.31 -5.84
C PHE A 151 -4.57 -6.90 -5.86
N SER A 152 -4.30 -7.83 -6.77
CA SER A 152 -2.96 -8.43 -6.92
C SER A 152 -1.92 -7.39 -7.33
N THR A 153 -2.30 -6.50 -8.25
CA THR A 153 -1.41 -5.45 -8.77
C THR A 153 -1.16 -4.38 -7.70
N ALA A 154 -2.20 -3.94 -6.98
CA ALA A 154 -2.08 -3.06 -5.83
C ALA A 154 -1.12 -3.63 -4.76
N SER A 155 -1.28 -4.91 -4.41
CA SER A 155 -0.38 -5.59 -3.47
C SER A 155 1.08 -5.58 -3.95
N THR A 156 1.28 -5.74 -5.26
CA THR A 156 2.62 -5.74 -5.86
C THR A 156 3.27 -4.36 -5.78
N TYR A 157 2.52 -3.30 -6.11
CA TYR A 157 2.98 -1.93 -5.95
C TYR A 157 3.33 -1.61 -4.49
N TYR A 158 2.45 -1.94 -3.55
CA TYR A 158 2.67 -1.65 -2.14
C TYR A 158 3.88 -2.39 -1.55
N LYS A 159 4.08 -3.66 -1.91
CA LYS A 159 5.29 -4.40 -1.50
C LYS A 159 6.57 -3.78 -2.03
N ARG A 160 6.56 -3.23 -3.24
CA ARG A 160 7.71 -2.53 -3.82
C ARG A 160 7.94 -1.19 -3.13
N PHE A 161 6.88 -0.44 -2.88
CA PHE A 161 6.91 0.80 -2.10
C PHE A 161 7.58 0.58 -0.74
N GLN A 162 7.13 -0.42 0.03
CA GLN A 162 7.71 -0.74 1.34
C GLN A 162 9.19 -1.12 1.27
N LYS A 163 9.62 -1.80 0.20
CA LYS A 163 11.03 -2.15 -0.01
C LYS A 163 11.88 -0.93 -0.36
N GLU A 164 11.35 0.00 -1.16
CA GLU A 164 12.05 1.23 -1.52
C GLU A 164 12.19 2.16 -0.31
N ALA A 165 11.16 2.23 0.54
CA ALA A 165 11.17 3.02 1.77
C ALA A 165 12.20 2.56 2.82
N GLN A 166 12.72 1.34 2.68
CA GLN A 166 13.73 0.76 3.58
C GLN A 166 15.19 0.94 3.09
N LYS A 167 15.39 1.48 1.89
CA LYS A 167 16.72 1.81 1.35
C LYS A 167 17.23 3.14 1.88
#